data_AF-A0A0F0HM93-F1
#
_entry.id   AF-A0A0F0HM93-F1
#
_cell.length_a   1.000
_cell.length_b   1.000
_cell.length_c   1.000
_cell.angle_alpha   90.00
_cell.angle_beta   90.00
_cell.angle_gamma   90.00
#
_symmetry.space_group_name_H-M   'P 1'
#
loop_
_entity.id
_entity.type
_entity.pdbx_description
1 polymer ?
#
loop_
_entity_poly.entity_id
_entity_poly.type
_entity_poly.pdbx_seq_one_letter_code
_entity_poly.pdbx_strand_id
1 'polypeptide(L)'
;MSTATAARPKTPGSAPVKKAKVTAPVVLLLIAGVLMLLSVVGILTGNHGLTSSGQVAAALGSAVPIALAGLGGLWSERAGVVNIGLEGMMVAGTFCGAWGGYLVNPWFGLLAGMAGGALGGLLHAVITVTFGV
;
A
#
# COMPACT_ATOMS: atom_id res chain seq x y z
N MET A 1 30.94 -42.36 36.97
CA MET A 1 31.44 -41.78 35.70
C MET A 1 30.80 -40.42 35.54
N SER A 2 31.58 -39.34 35.67
CA SER A 2 31.11 -37.96 35.69
C SER A 2 31.19 -37.37 34.29
N THR A 3 30.04 -37.04 33.67
CA THR A 3 29.99 -36.37 32.37
C THR A 3 30.20 -34.87 32.58
N ALA A 4 31.44 -34.43 32.49
CA ALA A 4 31.77 -33.01 32.45
C ALA A 4 31.32 -32.42 31.11
N THR A 5 30.40 -31.46 31.17
CA THR A 5 29.96 -30.65 30.03
C THR A 5 31.11 -29.75 29.58
N ALA A 6 31.70 -30.03 28.42
CA ALA A 6 32.70 -29.16 27.82
C ALA A 6 32.06 -27.82 27.41
N ALA A 7 32.52 -26.72 28.00
CA ALA A 7 32.05 -25.38 27.69
C ALA A 7 32.48 -24.98 26.25
N ARG A 8 31.49 -24.55 25.45
CA ARG A 8 31.68 -24.10 24.07
C ARG A 8 32.52 -22.81 24.04
N PRO A 9 33.52 -22.68 23.15
CA PRO A 9 34.32 -21.46 23.04
C PRO A 9 33.46 -20.29 22.55
N LYS A 10 33.61 -19.15 23.22
CA LYS A 10 32.90 -17.89 22.95
C LYS A 10 33.49 -17.24 21.71
N THR A 11 32.75 -17.22 20.61
CA THR A 11 33.14 -16.55 19.36
C THR A 11 33.46 -15.06 19.60
N PRO A 12 34.54 -14.50 19.02
CA PRO A 12 34.84 -13.07 19.14
C PRO A 12 33.67 -12.25 18.58
N GLY A 13 33.16 -11.33 19.39
CA GLY A 13 32.04 -10.46 19.02
C GLY A 13 32.40 -9.60 17.81
N SER A 14 31.58 -9.64 16.77
CA SER A 14 31.67 -8.72 15.65
C SER A 14 31.42 -7.29 16.13
N ALA A 15 32.28 -6.36 15.71
CA ALA A 15 32.12 -4.94 16.02
C ALA A 15 30.76 -4.44 15.48
N PRO A 16 30.03 -3.61 16.24
CA PRO A 16 28.72 -3.16 15.83
C PRO A 16 28.85 -2.22 14.62
N VAL A 17 28.23 -2.60 13.50
CA VAL A 17 28.07 -1.73 12.32
C VAL A 17 27.28 -0.49 12.75
N LYS A 18 27.89 0.69 12.70
CA LYS A 18 27.20 1.97 12.95
C LYS A 18 26.08 2.14 11.92
N LYS A 19 24.84 1.82 12.30
CA LYS A 19 23.66 2.16 11.51
C LYS A 19 23.54 3.68 11.44
N ALA A 20 23.58 4.25 10.24
CA ALA A 20 23.36 5.67 10.03
C ALA A 20 21.99 6.05 10.61
N LYS A 21 21.98 6.93 11.62
CA LYS A 21 20.73 7.41 12.23
C LYS A 21 20.17 8.50 11.31
N VAL A 22 19.12 8.16 10.58
CA VAL A 22 18.37 9.16 9.82
C VAL A 22 17.63 10.04 10.83
N THR A 23 18.15 11.24 11.06
CA THR A 23 17.54 12.22 11.97
C THR A 23 16.41 12.97 11.27
N ALA A 24 15.38 13.38 12.01
CA ALA A 24 14.24 14.17 11.50
C ALA A 24 14.62 15.34 10.56
N PRO A 25 15.64 16.17 10.84
CA PRO A 25 16.08 17.22 9.89
C PRO A 25 16.60 16.67 8.56
N VAL A 26 17.24 15.49 8.55
CA VAL A 26 17.70 14.84 7.31
C VAL A 26 16.51 14.34 6.51
N VAL A 27 15.48 13.79 7.16
CA VAL A 27 14.22 13.40 6.48
C VAL A 27 13.55 14.61 5.83
N LEU A 28 13.44 15.73 6.57
CA LEU A 28 12.85 16.96 6.05
C LEU A 28 13.63 17.53 4.85
N LEU A 29 14.97 17.53 4.92
CA LEU A 29 15.82 17.96 3.80
C LEU A 29 15.67 17.05 2.58
N LEU A 30 15.53 15.74 2.77
CA LEU A 30 15.27 14.81 1.67
C LEU A 30 13.91 15.08 1.01
N ILE A 31 12.85 15.27 1.81
CA ILE A 31 11.52 15.61 1.29
C ILE A 31 11.57 16.93 0.51
N ALA A 32 12.19 17.96 1.07
CA ALA A 32 12.34 19.25 0.40
C ALA A 32 13.14 19.13 -0.90
N GLY A 33 14.21 18.34 -0.91
CA GLY A 33 15.01 18.05 -2.11
C GLY A 33 14.19 17.37 -3.21
N VAL A 34 13.38 16.37 -2.84
CA VAL A 34 12.48 15.68 -3.79
C VAL A 34 11.43 16.64 -4.35
N LEU A 35 10.80 17.47 -3.50
CA LEU A 35 9.81 18.45 -3.95
C LEU A 35 10.43 19.49 -4.89
N MET A 36 11.63 19.99 -4.59
CA MET A 36 12.36 20.91 -5.45
C MET A 36 12.71 20.27 -6.80
N LEU A 37 13.18 19.02 -6.79
CA LEU A 37 13.47 18.27 -8.01
C LEU A 37 12.21 18.13 -8.88
N LEU A 38 11.09 17.70 -8.30
CA LEU A 38 9.81 17.56 -9.01
C LEU A 38 9.32 18.89 -9.56
N SER A 39 9.45 19.97 -8.80
CA SER A 39 9.11 21.33 -9.24
C SER A 39 9.97 21.79 -10.43
N VAL A 40 11.29 21.58 -10.36
CA VAL A 40 12.21 21.90 -11.46
C VAL A 40 11.88 21.08 -12.71
N VAL A 41 11.63 19.77 -12.56
CA VAL A 41 11.21 18.92 -13.68
C VAL A 41 9.89 19.41 -14.28
N GLY A 42 8.93 19.81 -13.45
CA GLY A 42 7.66 20.41 -13.89
C GLY A 42 7.84 21.69 -14.71
N ILE A 43 8.76 22.56 -14.28
CA ILE A 43 9.12 23.79 -15.01
C ILE A 43 9.78 23.46 -16.36
N LEU A 44 10.76 22.54 -16.35
CA LEU A 44 11.50 22.14 -17.56
C LEU A 44 10.60 21.43 -18.59
N THR A 45 9.60 20.68 -18.13
CA THR A 45 8.64 19.96 -18.99
C THR A 45 7.42 20.80 -19.37
N GLY A 46 7.24 22.00 -18.79
CA GLY A 46 6.05 22.83 -18.99
C GLY A 46 4.76 22.21 -18.42
N ASN A 47 4.86 21.20 -17.56
CA ASN A 47 3.72 20.46 -17.04
C ASN A 47 3.10 21.15 -15.81
N HIS A 48 2.30 22.19 -16.06
CA HIS A 48 1.55 22.90 -15.03
C HIS A 48 0.39 22.07 -14.43
N GLY A 49 0.11 20.87 -14.96
CA GLY A 49 -0.93 19.98 -14.45
C GLY A 49 -0.65 19.45 -13.04
N LEU A 50 0.62 19.24 -12.69
CA LEU A 50 1.02 18.64 -11.40
C LEU A 50 0.64 19.50 -10.19
N THR A 51 0.69 20.83 -10.33
CA THR A 51 0.35 21.79 -9.28
C THR A 51 -1.03 22.42 -9.49
N SER A 52 -1.81 21.91 -10.44
CA SER A 52 -3.13 22.46 -10.75
C SER A 52 -4.12 22.17 -9.62
N SER A 53 -5.09 23.08 -9.45
CA SER A 53 -6.19 22.89 -8.50
C SER A 53 -7.01 21.63 -8.80
N GLY A 54 -7.15 21.24 -10.08
CA GLY A 54 -7.83 20.01 -10.48
C GLY A 54 -7.11 18.75 -9.99
N GLN A 55 -5.78 18.73 -10.04
CA GLN A 55 -5.00 17.60 -9.52
C GLN A 55 -5.13 17.46 -8.01
N VAL A 56 -5.10 18.59 -7.28
CA VAL A 56 -5.31 18.61 -5.83
C VAL A 56 -6.73 18.12 -5.48
N ALA A 57 -7.75 18.60 -6.20
CA ALA A 57 -9.13 18.18 -5.99
C ALA A 57 -9.33 16.67 -6.26
N ALA A 58 -8.73 16.14 -7.34
CA ALA A 58 -8.77 14.72 -7.65
C ALA A 58 -8.10 13.87 -6.56
N ALA A 59 -6.92 14.29 -6.09
CA ALA A 59 -6.21 13.59 -5.01
C ALA A 59 -7.03 13.55 -3.71
N LEU A 60 -7.64 14.68 -3.33
CA LEU A 60 -8.51 14.75 -2.15
C LEU A 60 -9.79 13.92 -2.32
N GLY A 61 -10.39 13.93 -3.51
CA GLY A 61 -11.57 13.12 -3.82
C GLY A 61 -11.31 11.62 -3.75
N SER A 62 -10.13 11.18 -4.20
CA SER A 62 -9.71 9.77 -4.13
C SER A 62 -9.20 9.34 -2.74
N ALA A 63 -8.78 10.28 -1.89
CA ALA A 63 -8.23 9.96 -0.58
C ALA A 63 -9.23 9.21 0.33
N VAL A 64 -10.50 9.63 0.35
CA VAL A 64 -11.55 9.01 1.17
C VAL A 64 -11.79 7.53 0.79
N PRO A 65 -12.09 7.17 -0.47
CA PRO A 65 -12.29 5.76 -0.84
C PRO A 65 -11.04 4.91 -0.65
N ILE A 66 -9.83 5.46 -0.89
CA ILE A 66 -8.57 4.76 -0.62
C ILE A 66 -8.41 4.50 0.89
N ALA A 67 -8.72 5.47 1.75
CA ALA A 67 -8.67 5.31 3.19
C ALA A 67 -9.66 4.24 3.67
N LEU A 68 -10.88 4.21 3.12
CA LEU A 68 -11.87 3.17 3.41
C LEU A 68 -11.37 1.78 2.99
N ALA A 69 -10.72 1.66 1.84
CA ALA A 69 -10.09 0.41 1.43
C ALA A 69 -8.97 0.00 2.40
N GLY A 70 -8.14 0.95 2.83
CA GLY A 70 -7.09 0.75 3.84
C GLY A 70 -7.62 0.26 5.20
N LEU A 71 -8.80 0.71 5.63
CA LEU A 71 -9.47 0.17 6.82
C LEU A 71 -9.81 -1.32 6.67
N GLY A 72 -10.20 -1.77 5.47
CA GLY A 72 -10.37 -3.18 5.15
C GLY A 72 -9.05 -3.96 5.22
N GLY A 73 -7.96 -3.36 4.73
CA GLY A 73 -6.60 -3.91 4.87
C GLY A 73 -6.17 -4.09 6.33
N LEU A 74 -6.42 -3.09 7.19
CA LEU A 74 -6.16 -3.16 8.62
C LEU A 74 -6.96 -4.28 9.31
N TRP A 75 -8.18 -4.55 8.85
CA TRP A 75 -8.96 -5.68 9.34
C TRP A 75 -8.30 -7.02 8.97
N SER A 76 -7.80 -7.13 7.74
CA SER A 76 -7.06 -8.32 7.28
C SER A 76 -5.81 -8.56 8.13
N GLU A 77 -5.01 -7.51 8.37
CA GLU A 77 -3.82 -7.61 9.21
C GLU A 77 -4.15 -8.04 10.65
N ARG A 78 -5.25 -7.54 11.22
CA ARG A 78 -5.73 -7.98 12.54
C ARG A 78 -6.15 -9.45 12.57
N ALA A 79 -6.63 -9.98 11.44
CA ALA A 79 -6.94 -11.40 11.29
C ALA A 79 -5.69 -12.27 11.02
N GLY A 80 -4.49 -11.66 10.97
CA GLY A 80 -3.24 -12.37 10.69
C GLY A 80 -3.00 -12.64 9.21
N VAL A 81 -3.76 -12.02 8.31
CA VAL A 81 -3.66 -12.19 6.86
C VAL A 81 -3.18 -10.89 6.22
N VAL A 82 -1.98 -10.90 5.65
CA VAL A 82 -1.43 -9.70 5.00
C VAL A 82 -2.05 -9.53 3.62
N ASN A 83 -2.76 -8.41 3.40
CA ASN A 83 -3.42 -8.14 2.12
C ASN A 83 -2.57 -7.28 1.19
N ILE A 84 -1.73 -7.94 0.38
CA ILE A 84 -0.94 -7.30 -0.69
C ILE A 84 -1.80 -7.04 -1.96
N GLY A 85 -2.92 -7.75 -2.10
CA GLY A 85 -3.78 -7.71 -3.30
C GLY A 85 -4.81 -6.59 -3.31
N LEU A 86 -4.79 -5.67 -2.33
CA LEU A 86 -5.82 -4.66 -2.13
C LEU A 86 -6.00 -3.74 -3.35
N GLU A 87 -4.92 -3.37 -4.02
CA GLU A 87 -4.97 -2.62 -5.29
C GLU A 87 -5.77 -3.38 -6.37
N GLY A 88 -5.54 -4.69 -6.50
CA GLY A 88 -6.28 -5.55 -7.42
C GLY A 88 -7.77 -5.65 -7.08
N MET A 89 -8.12 -5.72 -5.80
CA MET A 89 -9.52 -5.74 -5.35
C MET A 89 -10.23 -4.41 -5.68
N MET A 90 -9.54 -3.28 -5.50
CA MET A 90 -10.06 -1.97 -5.89
C MET A 90 -10.26 -1.88 -7.41
N VAL A 91 -9.27 -2.32 -8.20
CA VAL A 91 -9.37 -2.33 -9.67
C VAL A 91 -10.52 -3.21 -10.14
N ALA A 92 -10.66 -4.43 -9.61
CA ALA A 92 -11.78 -5.32 -9.92
C ALA A 92 -13.14 -4.67 -9.63
N GLY A 93 -13.28 -4.03 -8.47
CA GLY A 93 -14.49 -3.29 -8.12
C GLY A 93 -14.78 -2.12 -9.06
N THR A 94 -13.77 -1.31 -9.39
CA THR A 94 -13.94 -0.18 -10.32
C THR A 94 -14.33 -0.63 -11.72
N PHE A 95 -13.72 -1.71 -12.23
CA PHE A 95 -14.04 -2.27 -13.54
C PHE A 95 -15.47 -2.83 -13.58
N CYS A 96 -15.83 -3.69 -12.62
CA CYS A 96 -17.18 -4.25 -12.57
C CYS A 96 -18.24 -3.16 -12.39
N GLY A 97 -17.93 -2.12 -11.61
CA GLY A 97 -18.84 -1.00 -11.40
C GLY A 97 -19.04 -0.14 -12.64
N ALA A 98 -17.96 0.18 -13.36
CA ALA A 98 -18.04 0.87 -14.65
C ALA A 98 -18.82 0.05 -15.68
N TRP A 99 -18.54 -1.26 -15.77
CA TRP A 99 -19.23 -2.18 -16.67
C TRP A 99 -20.73 -2.28 -16.39
N GLY A 100 -21.11 -2.53 -15.13
CA GLY A 100 -22.52 -2.60 -14.73
C GLY A 100 -23.25 -1.27 -14.89
N GLY A 101 -22.58 -0.15 -14.57
CA GLY A 101 -23.12 1.19 -14.70
C GLY A 101 -23.39 1.56 -16.15
N TYR A 102 -22.48 1.18 -17.05
CA TYR A 102 -22.59 1.39 -18.48
C TYR A 102 -23.74 0.59 -19.11
N LEU A 103 -23.92 -0.68 -18.71
CA LEU A 103 -24.92 -1.56 -19.33
C LEU A 103 -26.35 -1.34 -18.83
N VAL A 104 -26.54 -1.01 -17.56
CA VAL A 104 -27.86 -1.06 -16.92
C VAL A 104 -28.27 0.31 -16.37
N ASN A 105 -27.62 0.76 -15.30
CA ASN A 105 -27.81 2.07 -14.69
C ASN A 105 -26.77 2.29 -13.57
N PRO A 106 -26.59 3.53 -13.06
CA PRO A 106 -25.59 3.83 -12.04
C PRO A 106 -25.73 3.01 -10.75
N TRP A 107 -26.95 2.67 -10.34
CA TRP A 107 -27.20 1.88 -9.13
C TRP A 107 -26.79 0.42 -9.31
N PHE A 108 -27.05 -0.15 -10.48
CA PHE A 108 -26.56 -1.47 -10.82
C PHE A 108 -25.03 -1.48 -10.93
N GLY A 109 -24.42 -0.40 -11.44
CA GLY A 109 -22.98 -0.20 -11.38
C GLY A 109 -22.41 -0.24 -9.96
N LEU A 110 -23.06 0.45 -9.01
CA LEU A 110 -22.65 0.39 -7.60
C LEU A 110 -22.65 -1.05 -7.08
N LEU A 111 -23.74 -1.80 -7.31
CA LEU A 111 -23.86 -3.20 -6.88
C LEU A 111 -22.83 -4.11 -7.57
N ALA A 112 -22.62 -3.93 -8.88
CA ALA A 112 -21.65 -4.70 -9.64
C ALA A 112 -20.21 -4.43 -9.15
N GLY A 113 -19.89 -3.18 -8.80
CA GLY A 113 -18.59 -2.84 -8.23
C GLY A 113 -18.37 -3.41 -6.83
N MET A 114 -19.39 -3.37 -5.97
CA MET A 114 -19.36 -4.05 -4.67
C MET A 114 -19.11 -5.55 -4.82
N ALA A 115 -19.82 -6.20 -5.76
CA ALA A 115 -19.64 -7.62 -6.05
C ALA A 115 -18.25 -7.91 -6.61
N GLY A 116 -17.73 -7.10 -7.54
CA GLY A 116 -16.39 -7.27 -8.11
C GLY A 116 -15.28 -7.18 -7.06
N GLY A 117 -15.35 -6.19 -6.16
CA GLY A 117 -14.42 -6.06 -5.04
C GLY A 117 -14.53 -7.23 -4.06
N ALA A 118 -15.75 -7.65 -3.72
CA ALA A 118 -15.99 -8.80 -2.83
C ALA A 118 -15.47 -10.11 -3.43
N LEU A 119 -15.62 -10.32 -4.74
CA LEU A 119 -15.06 -11.48 -5.43
C LEU A 119 -13.53 -11.46 -5.43
N GLY A 120 -12.90 -10.30 -5.61
CA GLY A 120 -11.46 -10.15 -5.44
C GLY A 120 -10.98 -10.47 -4.01
N GLY A 121 -11.73 -10.00 -3.01
CA GLY A 121 -11.50 -10.33 -1.60
C GLY A 121 -11.68 -11.82 -1.30
N LEU A 122 -12.71 -12.45 -1.87
CA LEU A 122 -12.94 -13.89 -1.77
C LEU A 122 -11.80 -14.70 -2.38
N LEU A 123 -11.33 -14.31 -3.57
CA LEU A 123 -10.17 -14.95 -4.21
C LEU A 123 -8.93 -14.86 -3.30
N HIS A 124 -8.65 -13.69 -2.74
CA HIS A 124 -7.54 -13.52 -1.81
C HIS A 124 -7.73 -14.35 -0.53
N ALA A 125 -8.94 -14.41 0.02
CA ALA A 125 -9.24 -15.22 1.19
C ALA A 125 -9.03 -16.72 0.88
N VAL A 126 -9.46 -17.20 -0.29
CA VAL A 126 -9.19 -18.58 -0.72
C VAL A 126 -7.70 -18.84 -0.77
N ILE A 127 -6.93 -17.96 -1.41
CA ILE A 127 -5.47 -18.11 -1.54
C ILE A 127 -4.79 -18.14 -0.16
N THR A 128 -5.09 -17.16 0.69
CA THR A 128 -4.39 -16.99 1.97
C THR A 128 -4.87 -17.96 3.05
N VAL A 129 -6.18 -18.19 3.18
CA VAL A 129 -6.75 -19.05 4.23
C VAL A 129 -6.65 -20.54 3.85
N THR A 130 -6.84 -20.89 2.58
CA THR A 130 -6.83 -22.30 2.16
C THR A 130 -5.41 -22.80 1.90
N PHE A 131 -4.58 -21.98 1.25
CA PHE A 131 -3.21 -22.38 0.91
C PHE A 131 -2.15 -21.87 1.89
N GLY A 132 -2.49 -21.00 2.84
CA GLY A 132 -1.59 -20.54 3.89
C GLY A 132 -0.44 -19.66 3.40
N VAL A 133 -0.65 -18.94 2.30
CA VAL A 133 0.33 -18.05 1.66
C VAL A 133 0.17 -16.62 2.15
#